data_AF-A0A7C1YE90-F1
#
_entry.id   AF-A0A7C1YE90-F1
#
_cell.length_a   1.000
_cell.length_b   1.000
_cell.length_c   1.000
_cell.angle_alpha   90.00
_cell.angle_beta   90.00
_cell.angle_gamma   90.00
#
_symmetry.space_group_name_H-M   'P 1'
#
loop_
_entity.id
_entity.type
_entity.pdbx_description
1 polymer ?
#
loop_
_entity_poly.entity_id
_entity_poly.type
_entity_poly.pdbx_seq_one_letter_code
_entity_poly.pdbx_strand_id
1 'polypeptide(L)'
;MAARRALAENCVVSVHLGYAAGDFHTLLDGDPYLPEESWHNDRVRCRAAGIPDDVVYRPKWQMALTQYRRAVGNGVRFAWLTFDEGYGGKPPFLRELDACGQNYVGEIPVSFVGWTVPPEILHRQLSRDKRMGRPRKFPRLKVRHTPACEVRDLLKYSPIVRRIPWVAYRVKDGQKGPMVWEAKCVPFWIKDQRGLPIGPHHLLICRSALDPTEVKFFLCNAPTDTPVTTTLLLVAFDRWRIERMFEDSKGELGLDHFEVRRYGSLCRHLLLTCVSHLFLAEYRQCKKNDAELTVRQVWTATRKLAHLWYRGGRCSRNRAESIAAQLAITQKRNAKARRSHRKRTIQRLQSRGFRLSDLVRCQWPKE
;
A
#
# COMPACT_ATOMS: atom_id res chain seq x y z
N MET A 1 -3.47 0.96 -0.39
CA MET A 1 -4.15 2.27 -0.62
C MET A 1 -3.12 3.35 -0.80
N ALA A 2 -3.36 4.32 -1.69
CA ALA A 2 -2.44 5.43 -1.94
C ALA A 2 -3.20 6.72 -2.22
N ALA A 3 -2.66 7.86 -1.78
CA ALA A 3 -3.20 9.18 -2.08
C ALA A 3 -2.12 10.09 -2.65
N ARG A 4 -2.18 10.43 -3.94
CA ARG A 4 -1.18 11.31 -4.58
C ARG A 4 -1.72 12.72 -4.74
N ARG A 5 -0.94 13.71 -4.28
CA ARG A 5 -1.20 15.16 -4.43
C ARG A 5 -0.64 15.60 -5.77
N ALA A 6 -1.50 16.02 -6.71
CA ALA A 6 -1.07 16.78 -7.88
C ALA A 6 -1.03 18.28 -7.48
N LEU A 7 -0.13 19.04 -8.10
CA LEU A 7 0.07 20.46 -7.80
C LEU A 7 -1.23 21.26 -7.92
N ALA A 8 -1.29 22.36 -7.17
CA ALA A 8 -2.43 23.24 -7.02
C ALA A 8 -2.73 24.01 -8.32
N GLU A 9 -3.47 23.39 -9.23
CA GLU A 9 -4.21 24.01 -10.33
C GLU A 9 -5.20 22.93 -10.86
N ASN A 10 -6.49 23.09 -10.59
CA ASN A 10 -7.63 22.32 -11.15
C ASN A 10 -7.54 20.77 -11.20
N CYS A 11 -6.77 20.11 -10.33
CA CYS A 11 -6.65 18.65 -10.35
C CYS A 11 -7.74 17.95 -9.51
N VAL A 12 -8.31 16.87 -10.05
CA VAL A 12 -9.20 15.97 -9.30
C VAL A 12 -8.35 14.97 -8.52
N VAL A 13 -8.60 14.86 -7.22
CA VAL A 13 -7.97 13.85 -6.35
C VAL A 13 -8.96 12.70 -6.15
N SER A 14 -8.48 11.46 -6.19
CA SER A 14 -9.26 10.27 -5.87
C SER A 14 -8.50 9.32 -4.95
N VAL A 15 -9.24 8.55 -4.16
CA VAL A 15 -8.72 7.49 -3.29
C VAL A 15 -9.09 6.16 -3.93
N HIS A 16 -8.16 5.20 -3.97
CA HIS A 16 -8.39 3.91 -4.62
C HIS A 16 -7.97 2.73 -3.76
N LEU A 17 -8.71 1.63 -3.91
CA LEU A 17 -8.42 0.31 -3.39
C LEU A 17 -7.97 -0.58 -4.55
N GLY A 18 -6.80 -1.21 -4.40
CA GLY A 18 -6.29 -2.19 -5.35
C GLY A 18 -6.26 -3.58 -4.72
N TYR A 19 -6.45 -4.59 -5.56
CA TYR A 19 -6.35 -6.00 -5.19
C TYR A 19 -5.16 -6.64 -5.90
N ALA A 20 -4.40 -7.50 -5.20
CA ALA A 20 -3.29 -8.22 -5.78
C ALA A 20 -3.20 -9.65 -5.21
N ALA A 21 -2.97 -10.62 -6.08
CA ALA A 21 -2.77 -12.02 -5.73
C ALA A 21 -1.76 -12.64 -6.71
N GLY A 22 -0.61 -13.10 -6.21
CA GLY A 22 0.47 -13.61 -7.07
C GLY A 22 0.96 -12.58 -8.08
N ASP A 23 0.77 -12.85 -9.37
CA ASP A 23 1.09 -11.94 -10.47
C ASP A 23 -0.11 -11.07 -10.91
N PHE A 24 -1.32 -11.41 -10.48
CA PHE A 24 -2.54 -10.64 -10.72
C PHE A 24 -2.59 -9.40 -9.84
N HIS A 25 -3.01 -8.28 -10.44
CA HIS A 25 -3.20 -7.02 -9.74
C HIS A 25 -4.18 -6.13 -10.50
N THR A 26 -5.15 -5.52 -9.81
CA THR A 26 -6.12 -4.60 -10.40
C THR A 26 -6.61 -3.52 -9.44
N LEU A 27 -7.07 -2.38 -9.97
CA LEU A 27 -7.91 -1.45 -9.22
C LEU A 27 -9.30 -2.06 -9.03
N LEU A 28 -9.81 -1.99 -7.79
CA LEU A 28 -11.10 -2.57 -7.39
C LEU A 28 -12.16 -1.49 -7.19
N ASP A 29 -11.79 -0.37 -6.57
CA ASP A 29 -12.72 0.68 -6.16
C ASP A 29 -12.00 2.04 -6.16
N GLY A 30 -12.76 3.12 -6.37
CA GLY A 30 -12.25 4.48 -6.47
C GLY A 30 -13.32 5.53 -6.17
N ASP A 31 -13.04 6.42 -5.21
CA ASP A 31 -13.91 7.54 -4.88
C ASP A 31 -13.21 8.88 -5.14
N PRO A 32 -13.89 9.87 -5.72
CA PRO A 32 -13.38 11.23 -5.79
C PRO A 32 -13.31 11.86 -4.40
N TYR A 33 -12.19 12.53 -4.10
CA TYR A 33 -11.98 13.26 -2.86
C TYR A 33 -12.55 14.68 -3.01
N LEU A 34 -13.47 15.02 -2.11
CA LEU A 34 -14.08 16.35 -2.04
C LEU A 34 -13.32 17.20 -0.99
N PRO A 35 -12.54 18.22 -1.36
CA PRO A 35 -11.84 19.07 -0.40
C PRO A 35 -12.81 19.87 0.48
N GLU A 36 -12.47 20.02 1.76
CA GLU A 36 -13.27 20.74 2.74
C GLU A 36 -13.46 22.22 2.36
N GLU A 37 -12.35 22.93 2.17
CA GLU A 37 -12.34 24.38 1.99
C GLU A 37 -12.92 24.83 0.65
N SER A 38 -12.57 24.15 -0.46
CA SER A 38 -12.86 24.64 -1.81
C SER A 38 -14.15 24.11 -2.44
N TRP A 39 -14.71 23.02 -1.91
CA TRP A 39 -15.90 22.38 -2.45
C TRP A 39 -16.96 22.10 -1.39
N HIS A 40 -16.63 21.39 -0.32
CA HIS A 40 -17.61 20.97 0.69
C HIS A 40 -18.36 22.16 1.30
N ASN A 41 -17.66 23.26 1.59
CA ASN A 41 -18.26 24.47 2.15
C ASN A 41 -19.10 25.27 1.14
N ASP A 42 -18.91 25.04 -0.17
CA ASP A 42 -19.68 25.71 -1.24
C ASP A 42 -20.70 24.74 -1.84
N ARG A 43 -21.88 24.68 -1.20
CA ARG A 43 -22.98 23.79 -1.63
C ARG A 43 -23.63 24.22 -2.95
N VAL A 44 -23.61 25.52 -3.26
CA VAL A 44 -24.12 26.01 -4.55
C VAL A 44 -23.26 25.47 -5.69
N ARG A 45 -21.93 25.56 -5.55
CA ARG A 45 -20.98 24.98 -6.49
C ARG A 45 -21.07 23.45 -6.57
N CYS A 46 -21.25 22.76 -5.43
CA CYS A 46 -21.46 21.31 -5.42
C CYS A 46 -22.67 20.90 -6.27
N ARG A 47 -23.82 21.54 -6.05
CA ARG A 47 -25.05 21.27 -6.80
C ARG A 47 -24.91 21.59 -8.28
N ALA A 48 -24.22 22.69 -8.62
CA ALA A 48 -23.91 23.04 -10.01
C ALA A 48 -23.05 21.96 -10.71
N ALA A 49 -22.14 21.30 -9.99
CA ALA A 49 -21.36 20.16 -10.48
C ALA A 49 -22.10 18.81 -10.39
N GLY A 50 -23.34 18.78 -9.90
CA GLY A 50 -24.13 17.58 -9.70
C GLY A 50 -23.63 16.67 -8.58
N ILE A 51 -22.92 17.22 -7.59
CA ILE A 51 -22.51 16.53 -6.37
C ILE A 51 -23.73 16.48 -5.42
N PRO A 52 -24.19 15.28 -5.02
CA PRO A 52 -25.28 15.13 -4.05
C PRO A 52 -24.95 15.75 -2.68
N ASP A 53 -25.96 16.21 -1.94
CA ASP A 53 -25.77 16.89 -0.64
C ASP A 53 -25.21 15.96 0.46
N ASP A 54 -25.45 14.65 0.34
CA ASP A 54 -24.89 13.60 1.21
C ASP A 54 -23.40 13.31 0.93
N VAL A 55 -22.88 13.74 -0.23
CA VAL A 55 -21.44 13.71 -0.52
C VAL A 55 -20.77 14.88 0.19
N VAL A 56 -20.17 14.57 1.33
CA VAL A 56 -19.50 15.53 2.21
C VAL A 56 -17.99 15.28 2.24
N TYR A 57 -17.24 16.27 2.74
CA TYR A 57 -15.83 16.10 3.01
C TYR A 57 -15.62 14.92 3.97
N ARG A 58 -14.68 14.05 3.61
CA ARG A 58 -14.22 12.95 4.45
C ARG A 58 -12.71 12.88 4.39
N PRO A 59 -12.02 12.73 5.54
CA PRO A 59 -10.61 12.36 5.56
C PRO A 59 -10.34 11.12 4.70
N LYS A 60 -9.23 11.14 3.95
CA LYS A 60 -8.88 10.06 3.01
C LYS A 60 -8.86 8.67 3.66
N TRP A 61 -8.44 8.56 4.92
CA TRP A 61 -8.43 7.30 5.66
C TRP A 61 -9.84 6.74 5.90
N GLN A 62 -10.86 7.58 6.06
CA GLN A 62 -12.26 7.14 6.17
C GLN A 62 -12.81 6.67 4.83
N MET A 63 -12.44 7.34 3.73
CA MET A 63 -12.80 6.90 2.37
C MET A 63 -12.20 5.53 2.07
N ALA A 64 -10.91 5.37 2.35
CA ALA A 64 -10.18 4.11 2.32
C ALA A 64 -10.88 2.98 3.09
N LEU A 65 -11.29 3.26 4.34
CA LEU A 65 -12.02 2.30 5.17
C LEU A 65 -13.42 1.98 4.59
N THR A 66 -14.09 2.96 3.98
CA THR A 66 -15.38 2.76 3.30
C THR A 66 -15.22 1.84 2.09
N GLN A 67 -14.21 2.08 1.24
CA GLN A 67 -13.88 1.21 0.10
C GLN A 67 -13.58 -0.22 0.55
N TYR A 68 -12.78 -0.37 1.60
CA TYR A 68 -12.49 -1.66 2.21
C TYR A 68 -13.78 -2.37 2.66
N ARG A 69 -14.65 -1.69 3.41
CA ARG A 69 -15.92 -2.25 3.89
C ARG A 69 -16.86 -2.63 2.74
N ARG A 70 -16.93 -1.82 1.68
CA ARG A 70 -17.71 -2.17 0.47
C ARG A 70 -17.16 -3.44 -0.19
N ALA A 71 -15.85 -3.52 -0.38
CA ALA A 71 -15.22 -4.70 -0.97
C ALA A 71 -15.51 -5.97 -0.16
N VAL A 72 -15.34 -5.90 1.17
CA VAL A 72 -15.62 -7.04 2.06
C VAL A 72 -17.11 -7.39 2.11
N GLY A 73 -17.99 -6.40 2.14
CA GLY A 73 -19.45 -6.58 2.06
C GLY A 73 -19.89 -7.27 0.77
N ASN A 74 -19.18 -7.02 -0.34
CA ASN A 74 -19.39 -7.69 -1.63
C ASN A 74 -18.65 -9.04 -1.76
N GLY A 75 -18.13 -9.60 -0.66
CA GLY A 75 -17.52 -10.94 -0.65
C GLY A 75 -16.02 -10.99 -0.93
N VAL A 76 -15.36 -9.86 -1.22
CA VAL A 76 -13.88 -9.83 -1.39
C VAL A 76 -13.21 -10.07 -0.03
N ARG A 77 -12.13 -10.84 -0.01
CA ARG A 77 -11.34 -11.09 1.21
C ARG A 77 -9.88 -10.73 0.96
N PHE A 78 -9.27 -10.14 1.97
CA PHE A 78 -7.87 -9.73 1.92
C PHE A 78 -7.11 -10.47 3.01
N ALA A 79 -6.16 -11.33 2.62
CA ALA A 79 -5.25 -11.93 3.59
C ALA A 79 -4.41 -10.86 4.31
N TRP A 80 -4.04 -9.80 3.58
CA TRP A 80 -3.28 -8.68 4.07
C TRP A 80 -3.69 -7.37 3.38
N LEU A 81 -3.67 -6.26 4.13
CA LEU A 81 -3.70 -4.91 3.57
C LEU A 81 -2.33 -4.24 3.69
N THR A 82 -1.97 -3.45 2.69
CA THR A 82 -0.81 -2.56 2.74
C THR A 82 -1.14 -1.15 2.24
N PHE A 83 -0.48 -0.15 2.83
CA PHE A 83 -0.75 1.26 2.62
C PHE A 83 0.47 2.12 2.98
N ASP A 84 0.48 3.35 2.47
CA ASP A 84 1.54 4.34 2.72
C ASP A 84 1.48 4.97 4.11
N GLU A 85 2.51 5.76 4.44
CA GLU A 85 2.63 6.50 5.70
C GLU A 85 1.47 7.46 5.97
N GLY A 86 0.77 7.93 4.94
CA GLY A 86 -0.37 8.82 5.06
C GLY A 86 -1.55 8.14 5.76
N TYR A 87 -1.72 6.83 5.55
CA TYR A 87 -2.70 6.00 6.26
C TYR A 87 -2.11 5.43 7.56
N GLY A 88 -0.87 4.94 7.55
CA GLY A 88 -0.26 4.34 8.75
C GLY A 88 0.01 5.33 9.87
N GLY A 89 0.17 6.61 9.55
CA GLY A 89 0.23 7.70 10.53
C GLY A 89 -1.09 8.03 11.22
N LYS A 90 -2.19 7.30 10.95
CA LYS A 90 -3.52 7.57 11.51
C LYS A 90 -3.93 6.43 12.48
N PRO A 91 -3.67 6.57 13.80
CA PRO A 91 -4.09 5.56 14.78
C PRO A 91 -5.58 5.17 14.72
N PRO A 92 -6.55 6.08 14.47
CA PRO A 92 -7.94 5.66 14.30
C PRO A 92 -8.14 4.66 13.16
N PHE A 93 -7.46 4.85 12.03
CA PHE A 93 -7.56 3.96 10.88
C PHE A 93 -7.01 2.56 11.19
N LEU A 94 -5.86 2.48 11.88
CA LEU A 94 -5.27 1.21 12.32
C LEU A 94 -6.19 0.45 13.28
N ARG A 95 -6.80 1.15 14.25
CA ARG A 95 -7.74 0.54 15.20
C ARG A 95 -9.00 0.01 14.54
N GLU A 96 -9.52 0.70 13.53
CA GLU A 96 -10.69 0.20 12.78
C GLU A 96 -10.35 -1.06 11.99
N LEU A 97 -9.15 -1.16 11.43
CA LEU A 97 -8.68 -2.39 10.78
C LEU A 97 -8.52 -3.54 11.78
N ASP A 98 -7.95 -3.26 12.95
CA ASP A 98 -7.86 -4.23 14.06
C ASP A 98 -9.26 -4.70 14.48
N ALA A 99 -10.21 -3.79 14.65
CA ALA A 99 -11.59 -4.10 15.01
C ALA A 99 -12.33 -4.91 13.94
N CYS A 100 -11.97 -4.74 12.66
CA CYS A 100 -12.48 -5.57 11.57
C CYS A 100 -11.77 -6.94 11.47
N GLY A 101 -10.77 -7.23 12.30
CA GLY A 101 -9.97 -8.46 12.21
C GLY A 101 -9.11 -8.54 10.95
N GLN A 102 -8.81 -7.40 10.32
CA GLN A 102 -8.07 -7.33 9.08
C GLN A 102 -6.57 -7.23 9.33
N ASN A 103 -5.82 -8.25 8.93
CA ASN A 103 -4.36 -8.19 8.96
C ASN A 103 -3.83 -7.09 8.03
N TYR A 104 -2.84 -6.34 8.49
CA TYR A 104 -2.17 -5.30 7.71
C TYR A 104 -0.66 -5.27 7.96
N VAL A 105 0.05 -4.73 6.97
CA VAL A 105 1.41 -4.21 7.10
C VAL A 105 1.46 -2.86 6.42
N GLY A 106 1.53 -1.80 7.23
CA GLY A 106 1.45 -0.42 6.76
C GLY A 106 2.73 0.35 7.06
N GLU A 107 3.17 1.17 6.11
CA GLU A 107 4.27 2.11 6.36
C GLU A 107 3.81 3.17 7.37
N ILE A 108 4.65 3.55 8.32
CA ILE A 108 4.35 4.56 9.34
C ILE A 108 5.37 5.70 9.25
N PRO A 109 4.97 6.95 9.56
CA PRO A 109 5.88 8.08 9.53
C PRO A 109 6.95 7.92 10.62
N VAL A 110 8.11 8.52 10.38
CA VAL A 110 9.26 8.52 11.32
C VAL A 110 8.94 9.12 12.69
N SER A 111 7.93 10.00 12.74
CA SER A 111 7.40 10.65 13.95
C SER A 111 6.31 9.85 14.65
N PHE A 112 5.99 8.64 14.18
CA PHE A 112 5.00 7.79 14.83
C PHE A 112 5.47 7.41 16.23
N VAL A 113 4.59 7.54 17.23
CA VAL A 113 4.93 7.38 18.65
C VAL A 113 4.32 6.11 19.21
N GLY A 114 5.11 5.36 19.97
CA GLY A 114 4.63 4.21 20.73
C GLY A 114 5.67 3.72 21.73
N TRP A 115 5.50 2.49 22.18
CA TRP A 115 6.37 1.87 23.17
C TRP A 115 6.96 0.57 22.67
N THR A 116 8.21 0.30 23.02
CA THR A 116 8.85 -1.02 22.83
C THR A 116 8.68 -1.94 24.03
N VAL A 117 8.24 -1.39 25.17
CA VAL A 117 7.86 -2.12 26.38
C VAL A 117 6.55 -1.51 26.86
N PRO A 118 5.48 -2.31 27.08
CA PRO A 118 4.19 -1.76 27.47
C PRO A 118 4.31 -1.04 28.82
N PRO A 119 3.80 0.19 28.96
CA PRO A 119 3.79 0.89 30.23
C PRO A 119 2.82 0.22 31.22
N GLU A 120 3.16 0.25 32.51
CA GLU A 120 2.27 -0.26 33.57
C GLU A 120 0.98 0.57 33.68
N ILE A 121 -0.16 -0.13 33.71
CA ILE A 121 -1.49 0.44 33.85
C ILE A 121 -1.97 0.30 35.31
N LEU A 122 -2.46 1.41 35.87
CA LEU A 122 -3.18 1.43 37.14
C LEU A 122 -4.67 1.26 36.86
N HIS A 123 -5.26 0.20 37.43
CA HIS A 123 -6.69 -0.10 37.34
C HIS A 123 -7.51 0.39 38.52
N ARG A 124 -6.85 0.68 39.65
CA ARG A 124 -7.50 1.12 40.90
C ARG A 124 -6.83 2.35 41.47
N GLN A 125 -7.60 3.09 42.23
CA GLN A 125 -7.12 4.23 43.00
C GLN A 125 -6.20 3.74 44.12
N LEU A 126 -5.05 4.41 44.28
CA LEU A 126 -4.13 4.14 45.38
C LEU A 126 -4.50 5.03 46.58
N SER A 127 -4.15 4.62 47.80
CA SER A 127 -4.43 5.39 49.02
C SER A 127 -3.92 6.85 48.95
N ARG A 128 -2.81 7.07 48.23
CA ARG A 128 -2.24 8.40 47.96
C ARG A 128 -3.09 9.29 47.04
N ASP A 129 -3.91 8.69 46.17
CA ASP A 129 -4.81 9.41 45.27
C ASP A 129 -6.12 9.82 45.97
N LYS A 130 -6.30 9.47 47.26
CA LYS A 130 -7.42 9.95 48.09
C LYS A 130 -7.20 11.35 48.67
N ARG A 131 -5.98 11.93 48.54
CA ARG A 131 -5.70 13.30 48.98
C ARG A 131 -6.13 14.29 47.89
N MET A 132 -6.85 15.33 48.33
CA MET A 132 -7.39 16.50 47.60
C MET A 132 -7.22 16.54 46.08
N GLY A 133 -8.34 16.60 45.37
CA GLY A 133 -8.41 16.91 43.95
C GLY A 133 -9.59 16.23 43.25
N ARG A 134 -9.78 16.55 41.96
CA ARG A 134 -10.78 15.90 41.12
C ARG A 134 -10.53 14.38 41.06
N PRO A 135 -11.55 13.53 41.26
CA PRO A 135 -11.41 12.08 41.13
C PRO A 135 -10.75 11.68 39.80
N ARG A 136 -9.69 10.89 39.88
CA ARG A 136 -8.95 10.42 38.70
C ARG A 136 -9.72 9.29 38.02
N LYS A 137 -9.81 9.32 36.68
CA LYS A 137 -10.41 8.23 35.89
C LYS A 137 -9.41 7.08 35.74
N PHE A 138 -9.90 5.85 35.84
CA PHE A 138 -9.15 4.61 35.64
C PHE A 138 -9.81 3.80 34.50
N PRO A 139 -9.06 2.96 33.76
CA PRO A 139 -7.61 2.72 33.86
C PRO A 139 -6.75 3.89 33.36
N ARG A 140 -5.53 4.04 33.91
CA ARG A 140 -4.55 5.08 33.52
C ARG A 140 -3.10 4.60 33.59
N LEU A 141 -2.19 5.26 32.89
CA LEU A 141 -0.76 4.99 33.04
C LEU A 141 -0.24 5.37 34.43
N LYS A 142 0.68 4.56 34.96
CA LYS A 142 1.43 4.86 36.19
C LYS A 142 2.29 6.11 35.98
N VAL A 143 2.42 6.96 37.01
CA VAL A 143 3.17 8.24 36.89
C VAL A 143 4.61 8.01 36.43
N ARG A 144 5.28 7.00 37.00
CA ARG A 144 6.57 6.50 36.51
C ARG A 144 6.29 5.32 35.58
N HIS A 145 6.34 5.55 34.28
CA HIS A 145 6.21 4.53 33.24
C HIS A 145 7.25 4.78 32.15
N THR A 146 7.51 3.77 31.32
CA THR A 146 8.35 3.90 30.13
C THR A 146 7.77 4.96 29.20
N PRO A 147 8.50 6.04 28.85
CA PRO A 147 7.97 7.06 27.97
C PRO A 147 7.73 6.50 26.57
N ALA A 148 6.69 6.99 25.91
CA ALA A 148 6.49 6.71 24.50
C ALA A 148 7.55 7.47 23.70
N CYS A 149 8.12 6.83 22.68
CA CYS A 149 9.16 7.40 21.85
C CYS A 149 8.77 7.32 20.37
N GLU A 150 9.32 8.22 19.58
CA GLU A 150 9.16 8.20 18.13
C GLU A 150 9.98 7.07 17.51
N VAL A 151 9.47 6.47 16.44
CA VAL A 151 10.14 5.33 15.80
C VAL A 151 11.53 5.67 15.24
N ARG A 152 11.78 6.91 14.82
CA ARG A 152 13.11 7.38 14.37
C ARG A 152 14.19 7.29 15.43
N ASP A 153 13.80 7.42 16.69
CA ASP A 153 14.69 7.50 17.83
C ASP A 153 15.02 6.11 18.40
N LEU A 154 14.24 5.10 18.03
CA LEU A 154 14.40 3.73 18.52
C LEU A 154 15.76 3.13 18.21
N LEU A 155 16.29 3.34 17.00
CA LEU A 155 17.60 2.82 16.61
C LEU A 155 18.74 3.42 17.44
N LYS A 156 18.57 4.64 17.97
CA LYS A 156 19.58 5.36 18.75
C LYS A 156 19.45 5.09 20.26
N TYR A 157 18.22 5.15 20.77
CA TYR A 157 17.97 5.24 22.20
C TYR A 157 17.32 3.99 22.82
N SER A 158 16.66 3.12 22.03
CA SER A 158 16.04 1.91 22.60
C SER A 158 17.07 0.78 22.78
N PRO A 159 17.32 0.30 24.02
CA PRO A 159 18.24 -0.80 24.25
C PRO A 159 17.79 -2.11 23.60
N ILE A 160 16.48 -2.36 23.54
CA ILE A 160 15.90 -3.58 22.94
C ILE A 160 16.20 -3.62 21.45
N VAL A 161 15.90 -2.54 20.74
CA VAL A 161 16.10 -2.44 19.29
C VAL A 161 17.58 -2.50 18.93
N ARG A 162 18.46 -1.96 19.77
CA ARG A 162 19.91 -1.99 19.56
C ARG A 162 20.52 -3.38 19.72
N ARG A 163 20.01 -4.19 20.66
CA ARG A 163 20.50 -5.56 20.91
C ARG A 163 20.14 -6.55 19.82
N ILE A 164 19.01 -6.35 19.14
CA ILE A 164 18.57 -7.24 18.05
C ILE A 164 19.50 -7.03 16.84
N PRO A 165 20.12 -8.08 16.27
CA PRO A 165 20.98 -7.92 15.11
C PRO A 165 20.18 -7.56 13.86
N TRP A 166 20.83 -6.90 12.91
CA TRP A 166 20.27 -6.75 11.57
C TRP A 166 20.30 -8.10 10.86
N VAL A 167 19.18 -8.51 10.28
CA VAL A 167 19.10 -9.73 9.44
C VAL A 167 18.79 -9.31 8.02
N ALA A 168 19.61 -9.76 7.07
CA ALA A 168 19.45 -9.43 5.65
C ALA A 168 18.51 -10.42 4.95
N TYR A 169 17.54 -9.87 4.22
CA TYR A 169 16.53 -10.62 3.49
C TYR A 169 16.56 -10.27 2.01
N ARG A 170 16.49 -11.29 1.15
CA ARG A 170 16.15 -11.12 -0.26
C ARG A 170 14.63 -11.11 -0.37
N VAL A 171 14.05 -9.92 -0.37
CA VAL A 171 12.59 -9.74 -0.31
C VAL A 171 11.93 -10.18 -1.61
N LYS A 172 12.40 -9.69 -2.76
CA LYS A 172 11.88 -10.07 -4.08
C LYS A 172 12.84 -9.71 -5.19
N ASP A 173 12.60 -10.25 -6.38
CA ASP A 173 13.28 -9.82 -7.59
C ASP A 173 12.35 -8.91 -8.40
N GLY A 174 12.69 -7.63 -8.47
CA GLY A 174 11.98 -6.65 -9.29
C GLY A 174 12.58 -6.51 -10.68
N GLN A 175 12.00 -5.64 -11.51
CA GLN A 175 12.54 -5.35 -12.85
C GLN A 175 13.97 -4.76 -12.80
N LYS A 176 14.30 -4.03 -11.73
CA LYS A 176 15.63 -3.47 -11.50
C LYS A 176 16.61 -4.46 -10.84
N GLY A 177 16.21 -5.72 -10.64
CA GLY A 177 17.01 -6.75 -10.01
C GLY A 177 16.53 -7.12 -8.59
N PRO A 178 17.34 -7.91 -7.87
CA PRO A 178 17.03 -8.36 -6.52
C PRO A 178 16.95 -7.18 -5.55
N MET A 179 15.92 -7.19 -4.71
CA MET A 179 15.71 -6.21 -3.66
C MET A 179 16.09 -6.84 -2.33
N VAL A 180 17.15 -6.29 -1.71
CA VAL A 180 17.70 -6.77 -0.44
C VAL A 180 17.53 -5.70 0.61
N TRP A 181 16.93 -6.08 1.73
CA TRP A 181 16.70 -5.23 2.89
C TRP A 181 17.18 -5.94 4.15
N GLU A 182 17.83 -5.20 5.02
CA GLU A 182 18.08 -5.64 6.38
C GLU A 182 16.89 -5.25 7.25
N ALA A 183 16.39 -6.14 8.08
CA ALA A 183 15.22 -5.88 8.91
C ALA A 183 15.45 -6.24 10.37
N LYS A 184 14.86 -5.45 11.26
CA LYS A 184 14.60 -5.79 12.66
C LYS A 184 13.10 -5.87 12.88
N CYS A 185 12.65 -6.84 13.67
CA CYS A 185 11.27 -6.96 14.10
C CYS A 185 11.24 -6.87 15.63
N VAL A 186 10.44 -5.95 16.17
CA VAL A 186 10.28 -5.76 17.61
C VAL A 186 8.80 -5.65 17.98
N PRO A 187 8.38 -6.13 19.16
CA PRO A 187 7.04 -5.87 19.65
C PRO A 187 6.89 -4.37 19.93
N PHE A 188 5.73 -3.82 19.59
CA PHE A 188 5.45 -2.40 19.68
C PHE A 188 4.01 -2.16 20.11
N TRP A 189 3.81 -1.19 21.01
CA TRP A 189 2.50 -0.81 21.51
C TRP A 189 2.16 0.59 21.05
N ILE A 190 0.93 0.77 20.58
CA ILE A 190 0.40 2.05 20.11
C ILE A 190 -0.62 2.60 21.12
N LYS A 191 -0.97 3.88 21.00
CA LYS A 191 -1.96 4.54 21.87
C LYS A 191 -3.39 4.25 21.44
N ASP A 192 -4.24 3.84 22.38
CA ASP A 192 -5.70 3.81 22.22
C ASP A 192 -6.30 5.23 22.27
N GLN A 193 -7.63 5.32 22.22
CA GLN A 193 -8.36 6.60 22.33
C GLN A 193 -8.21 7.25 23.72
N ARG A 194 -7.89 6.46 24.75
CA ARG A 194 -7.72 6.86 26.14
C ARG A 194 -6.25 7.09 26.52
N GLY A 195 -5.32 6.93 25.58
CA GLY A 195 -3.87 7.02 25.79
C GLY A 195 -3.21 5.78 26.44
N LEU A 196 -3.92 4.66 26.50
CA LEU A 196 -3.46 3.36 27.00
C LEU A 196 -2.79 2.55 25.88
N PRO A 197 -1.86 1.63 26.21
CA PRO A 197 -1.20 0.81 25.21
C PRO A 197 -2.15 -0.25 24.62
N ILE A 198 -2.18 -0.34 23.28
CA ILE A 198 -2.76 -1.45 22.50
C ILE A 198 -1.59 -2.20 21.86
N GLY A 199 -1.67 -3.52 21.85
CA GLY A 199 -0.70 -4.40 21.19
C GLY A 199 -0.57 -5.73 21.94
N PRO A 200 0.50 -6.49 21.70
CA PRO A 200 1.64 -6.13 20.84
C PRO A 200 1.30 -6.12 19.35
N HIS A 201 1.75 -5.08 18.65
CA HIS A 201 1.93 -5.05 17.20
C HIS A 201 3.39 -5.40 16.87
N HIS A 202 3.66 -5.79 15.63
CA HIS A 202 5.03 -5.92 15.11
C HIS A 202 5.48 -4.61 14.48
N LEU A 203 6.59 -4.06 14.96
CA LEU A 203 7.29 -2.96 14.31
C LEU A 203 8.47 -3.52 13.50
N LEU A 204 8.42 -3.32 12.19
CA LEU A 204 9.50 -3.66 11.28
C LEU A 204 10.31 -2.41 10.98
N ILE A 205 11.61 -2.48 11.25
CA ILE A 205 12.57 -1.44 10.90
C ILE A 205 13.42 -2.00 9.77
N CYS A 206 13.27 -1.47 8.57
CA CYS A 206 13.91 -1.96 7.36
C CYS A 206 14.94 -0.96 6.86
N ARG A 207 16.19 -1.38 6.66
CA ARG A 207 17.28 -0.60 6.08
C ARG A 207 17.67 -1.16 4.72
N SER A 208 17.82 -0.30 3.71
CA SER A 208 18.19 -0.75 2.36
C SER A 208 19.64 -1.21 2.31
N ALA A 209 19.90 -2.39 1.74
CA ALA A 209 21.26 -2.90 1.55
C ALA A 209 22.05 -2.10 0.49
N LEU A 210 21.33 -1.42 -0.42
CA LEU A 210 21.93 -0.57 -1.45
C LEU A 210 22.08 0.90 -1.00
N ASP A 211 21.36 1.32 0.02
CA ASP A 211 21.49 2.65 0.59
C ASP A 211 21.18 2.59 2.08
N PRO A 212 22.19 2.43 2.95
CA PRO A 212 21.98 2.32 4.39
C PRO A 212 21.32 3.54 5.04
N THR A 213 21.24 4.69 4.34
CA THR A 213 20.54 5.88 4.82
C THR A 213 19.02 5.79 4.63
N GLU A 214 18.56 4.94 3.71
CA GLU A 214 17.14 4.67 3.47
C GLU A 214 16.63 3.68 4.52
N VAL A 215 15.89 4.20 5.51
CA VAL A 215 15.22 3.42 6.56
C VAL A 215 13.72 3.60 6.47
N LYS A 216 12.98 2.48 6.49
CA LYS A 216 11.52 2.44 6.47
C LYS A 216 10.99 1.76 7.73
N PHE A 217 9.88 2.28 8.23
CA PHE A 217 9.20 1.76 9.41
C PHE A 217 7.84 1.23 8.97
N PHE A 218 7.54 -0.01 9.33
CA PHE A 218 6.22 -0.61 9.09
C PHE A 218 5.62 -1.12 10.39
N LEU A 219 4.32 -0.95 10.55
CA LEU A 219 3.54 -1.51 11.64
C LEU A 219 2.66 -2.64 11.11
N CYS A 220 2.54 -3.70 11.89
CA CYS A 220 1.75 -4.87 11.57
C CYS A 220 0.99 -5.38 12.80
N ASN A 221 -0.27 -5.81 12.61
CA ASN A 221 -1.14 -6.34 13.65
C ASN A 221 -1.22 -7.88 13.68
N ALA A 222 -0.31 -8.57 12.99
CA ALA A 222 -0.28 -10.03 12.98
C ALA A 222 -0.02 -10.60 14.39
N PRO A 223 -0.54 -11.79 14.72
CA PRO A 223 -0.25 -12.44 16.00
C PRO A 223 1.26 -12.62 16.24
N THR A 224 1.69 -12.52 17.50
CA THR A 224 3.11 -12.57 17.90
C THR A 224 3.82 -13.87 17.59
N ASP A 225 3.08 -14.99 17.56
CA ASP A 225 3.65 -16.33 17.38
C ASP A 225 3.93 -16.67 15.92
N THR A 226 3.62 -15.74 15.02
CA THR A 226 3.69 -16.00 13.60
C THR A 226 5.15 -15.74 13.14
N PRO A 227 5.88 -16.71 12.56
CA PRO A 227 7.25 -16.51 12.06
C PRO A 227 7.21 -15.77 10.72
N VAL A 228 6.78 -14.51 10.75
CA VAL A 228 6.27 -13.82 9.55
C VAL A 228 7.26 -12.86 8.95
N THR A 229 8.46 -12.64 9.51
CA THR A 229 9.33 -11.55 9.01
C THR A 229 9.51 -11.62 7.49
N THR A 230 9.61 -12.82 6.90
CA THR A 230 9.63 -13.02 5.44
C THR A 230 8.33 -12.58 4.76
N THR A 231 7.18 -13.05 5.23
CA THR A 231 5.86 -12.70 4.68
C THR A 231 5.49 -11.24 4.94
N LEU A 232 5.79 -10.66 6.11
CA LEU A 232 5.54 -9.24 6.38
C LEU A 232 6.39 -8.35 5.49
N LEU A 233 7.64 -8.72 5.23
CA LEU A 233 8.48 -7.99 4.28
C LEU A 233 7.91 -8.09 2.85
N LEU A 234 7.37 -9.24 2.44
CA LEU A 234 6.69 -9.34 1.15
C LEU A 234 5.49 -8.39 1.07
N VAL A 235 4.62 -8.40 2.09
CA VAL A 235 3.44 -7.51 2.15
C VAL A 235 3.87 -6.04 2.18
N ALA A 236 4.78 -5.66 3.08
CA ALA A 236 5.27 -4.29 3.28
C ALA A 236 5.78 -3.68 1.98
N PHE A 237 6.60 -4.45 1.26
CA PHE A 237 7.21 -3.96 0.03
C PHE A 237 6.32 -4.15 -1.19
N ASP A 238 5.18 -4.83 -1.12
CA ASP A 238 4.26 -5.03 -2.25
C ASP A 238 3.39 -3.82 -2.59
N ARG A 239 3.52 -2.73 -1.83
CA ARG A 239 2.88 -1.44 -2.15
C ARG A 239 3.14 -0.95 -3.57
N TRP A 240 4.31 -1.24 -4.17
CA TRP A 240 4.63 -0.84 -5.56
C TRP A 240 3.56 -1.28 -6.60
N ARG A 241 2.80 -2.35 -6.32
CA ARG A 241 1.74 -2.82 -7.21
C ARG A 241 0.66 -1.76 -7.42
N ILE A 242 0.33 -0.97 -6.39
CA ILE A 242 -0.65 0.12 -6.54
C ILE A 242 -0.12 1.21 -7.48
N GLU A 243 1.18 1.52 -7.40
CA GLU A 243 1.82 2.49 -8.28
C GLU A 243 1.78 1.98 -9.73
N ARG A 244 2.02 0.68 -9.92
CA ARG A 244 1.91 0.04 -11.24
C ARG A 244 0.48 0.08 -11.79
N MET A 245 -0.52 -0.26 -10.97
CA MET A 245 -1.93 -0.14 -11.36
C MET A 245 -2.28 1.28 -11.79
N PHE A 246 -1.79 2.30 -11.08
CA PHE A 246 -1.99 3.70 -11.46
C PHE A 246 -1.26 4.08 -12.75
N GLU A 247 -0.04 3.60 -12.96
CA GLU A 247 0.73 3.82 -14.20
C GLU A 247 -0.03 3.24 -15.41
N ASP A 248 -0.47 1.98 -15.30
CA ASP A 248 -1.22 1.30 -16.36
C ASP A 248 -2.60 1.98 -16.59
N SER A 249 -3.29 2.38 -15.51
CA SER A 249 -4.60 3.05 -15.62
C SER A 249 -4.52 4.44 -16.24
N LYS A 250 -3.49 5.23 -15.92
CA LYS A 250 -3.30 6.55 -16.52
C LYS A 250 -2.82 6.44 -17.96
N GLY A 251 -1.74 5.70 -18.18
CA GLY A 251 -1.11 5.59 -19.48
C GLY A 251 -2.01 4.95 -20.53
N GLU A 252 -2.69 3.86 -20.18
CA GLU A 252 -3.39 3.03 -21.17
C GLU A 252 -4.92 3.15 -21.10
N LEU A 253 -5.47 3.33 -19.90
CA LEU A 253 -6.93 3.41 -19.70
C LEU A 253 -7.46 4.84 -19.61
N GLY A 254 -6.59 5.84 -19.68
CA GLY A 254 -6.99 7.24 -19.65
C GLY A 254 -7.62 7.66 -18.32
N LEU A 255 -7.14 7.12 -17.20
CA LEU A 255 -7.63 7.49 -15.86
C LEU A 255 -7.60 9.01 -15.63
N ASP A 256 -6.64 9.72 -16.22
CA ASP A 256 -6.50 11.18 -16.19
C ASP A 256 -6.78 11.86 -17.54
N HIS A 257 -7.30 11.13 -18.53
CA HIS A 257 -7.71 11.67 -19.84
C HIS A 257 -9.23 11.96 -19.86
N PHE A 258 -9.71 12.74 -18.90
CA PHE A 258 -11.10 13.17 -18.84
C PHE A 258 -11.21 14.68 -18.77
N GLU A 259 -12.22 15.23 -19.45
CA GLU A 259 -12.60 16.65 -19.36
C GLU A 259 -13.97 16.81 -18.69
N VAL A 260 -14.42 15.77 -17.97
CA VAL A 260 -15.74 15.75 -17.33
C VAL A 260 -15.82 16.77 -16.20
N ARG A 261 -16.90 17.55 -16.18
CA ARG A 261 -17.14 18.59 -15.16
C ARG A 261 -18.23 18.22 -14.14
N ARG A 262 -18.97 17.13 -14.38
CA ARG A 262 -20.04 16.65 -13.50
C ARG A 262 -19.58 15.46 -12.67
N TYR A 263 -19.98 15.44 -11.40
CA TYR A 263 -19.64 14.38 -10.43
C TYR A 263 -20.04 12.98 -10.90
N GLY A 264 -21.27 12.80 -11.39
CA GLY A 264 -21.73 11.51 -11.87
C GLY A 264 -20.92 10.99 -13.07
N SER A 265 -20.51 11.88 -13.97
CA SER A 265 -19.65 11.51 -15.11
C SER A 265 -18.25 11.11 -14.66
N LEU A 266 -17.68 11.81 -13.67
CA LEU A 266 -16.41 11.45 -13.06
C LEU A 266 -16.48 10.07 -12.38
N CYS A 267 -17.54 9.80 -11.60
CA CYS A 267 -17.71 8.50 -10.96
C CYS A 267 -17.83 7.37 -11.99
N ARG A 268 -18.60 7.57 -13.07
CA ARG A 268 -18.70 6.59 -14.18
C ARG A 268 -17.34 6.35 -14.84
N HIS A 269 -16.56 7.41 -15.07
CA HIS A 269 -15.21 7.29 -15.63
C HIS A 269 -14.31 6.43 -14.75
N LEU A 270 -14.25 6.70 -13.44
CA LEU A 270 -13.46 5.91 -12.49
C LEU A 270 -13.87 4.44 -12.48
N LEU A 271 -15.18 4.16 -12.48
CA LEU A 271 -15.70 2.78 -12.52
C LEU A 271 -15.33 2.07 -13.83
N LEU A 272 -15.51 2.72 -14.98
CA LEU A 272 -15.14 2.17 -16.29
C LEU A 272 -13.64 1.89 -16.38
N THR A 273 -12.79 2.77 -15.82
CA THR A 273 -11.35 2.52 -15.72
C THR A 273 -11.06 1.28 -14.87
N CYS A 274 -11.70 1.12 -13.70
CA CYS A 274 -11.48 -0.04 -12.83
C CYS A 274 -11.91 -1.35 -13.52
N VAL A 275 -13.09 -1.37 -14.15
CA VAL A 275 -13.60 -2.55 -14.90
C VAL A 275 -12.69 -2.89 -16.09
N SER A 276 -12.23 -1.86 -16.83
CA SER A 276 -11.30 -2.07 -17.94
C SER A 276 -9.96 -2.61 -17.46
N HIS A 277 -9.46 -2.13 -16.32
CA HIS A 277 -8.23 -2.63 -15.73
C HIS A 277 -8.37 -4.08 -15.28
N LEU A 278 -9.51 -4.43 -14.67
CA LEU A 278 -9.83 -5.81 -14.28
C LEU A 278 -9.82 -6.75 -15.49
N PHE A 279 -10.52 -6.39 -16.57
CA PHE A 279 -10.55 -7.17 -17.80
C PHE A 279 -9.15 -7.45 -18.36
N LEU A 280 -8.29 -6.42 -18.43
CA LEU A 280 -6.93 -6.58 -18.92
C LEU A 280 -6.07 -7.45 -17.99
N ALA A 281 -6.24 -7.30 -16.68
CA ALA A 281 -5.51 -8.07 -15.68
C ALA A 281 -5.90 -9.55 -15.72
N GLU A 282 -7.19 -9.85 -15.84
CA GLU A 282 -7.71 -11.22 -16.00
C GLU A 282 -7.24 -11.86 -17.31
N TYR A 283 -7.34 -11.14 -18.43
CA TYR A 283 -6.89 -11.66 -19.72
C TYR A 283 -5.39 -11.96 -19.72
N ARG A 284 -4.58 -11.08 -19.10
CA ARG A 284 -3.15 -11.33 -18.87
C ARG A 284 -2.95 -12.60 -18.03
N GLN A 285 -3.69 -12.76 -16.93
CA GLN A 285 -3.57 -13.90 -16.03
C GLN A 285 -3.94 -15.23 -16.71
N CYS A 286 -4.92 -15.24 -17.61
CA CYS A 286 -5.28 -16.43 -18.41
C CYS A 286 -4.14 -16.90 -19.33
N LYS A 287 -3.16 -16.03 -19.64
CA LYS A 287 -2.00 -16.35 -20.47
C LYS A 287 -0.74 -16.61 -19.63
N LYS A 288 -0.86 -17.47 -18.62
CA LYS A 288 0.21 -17.82 -17.64
C LYS A 288 1.57 -18.21 -18.26
N ASN A 289 1.60 -18.66 -19.51
CA ASN A 289 2.81 -19.12 -20.18
C ASN A 289 3.73 -18.00 -20.67
N ASP A 290 3.30 -16.74 -20.66
CA ASP A 290 4.13 -15.61 -21.09
C ASP A 290 4.44 -14.67 -19.91
N ALA A 291 5.55 -14.95 -19.23
CA ALA A 291 6.03 -14.16 -18.09
C ALA A 291 6.37 -12.70 -18.45
N GLU A 292 6.58 -12.41 -19.75
CA GLU A 292 6.90 -11.08 -20.25
C GLU A 292 5.65 -10.26 -20.60
N LEU A 293 4.47 -10.90 -20.62
CA LEU A 293 3.22 -10.26 -20.97
C LEU A 293 2.79 -9.28 -19.87
N THR A 294 2.55 -8.04 -20.28
CA THR A 294 2.11 -6.94 -19.42
C THR A 294 0.69 -6.50 -19.75
N VAL A 295 0.00 -5.87 -18.79
CA VAL A 295 -1.33 -5.25 -18.98
C VAL A 295 -1.31 -4.31 -20.20
N ARG A 296 -0.26 -3.49 -20.31
CA ARG A 296 -0.02 -2.60 -21.46
C ARG A 296 0.01 -3.31 -22.81
N GLN A 297 0.63 -4.48 -22.89
CA GLN A 297 0.71 -5.24 -24.15
C GLN A 297 -0.62 -5.87 -24.52
N VAL A 298 -1.36 -6.39 -23.52
CA VAL A 298 -2.73 -6.86 -23.70
C VAL A 298 -3.61 -5.73 -24.20
N TRP A 299 -3.51 -4.55 -23.59
CA TRP A 299 -4.23 -3.36 -24.05
C TRP A 299 -3.85 -2.98 -25.48
N THR A 300 -2.55 -2.98 -25.82
CA THR A 300 -2.07 -2.64 -27.17
C THR A 300 -2.66 -3.57 -28.23
N ALA A 301 -2.70 -4.89 -27.94
CA ALA A 301 -3.33 -5.87 -28.82
C ALA A 301 -4.84 -5.63 -28.94
N THR A 302 -5.52 -5.49 -27.80
CA THR A 302 -6.97 -5.29 -27.72
C THR A 302 -7.41 -4.03 -28.45
N ARG A 303 -6.72 -2.91 -28.24
CA ARG A 303 -6.99 -1.64 -28.92
C ARG A 303 -6.90 -1.76 -30.43
N LYS A 304 -5.86 -2.44 -30.94
CA LYS A 304 -5.68 -2.64 -32.38
C LYS A 304 -6.76 -3.54 -32.98
N LEU A 305 -7.20 -4.56 -32.26
CA LEU A 305 -8.31 -5.42 -32.68
C LEU A 305 -9.66 -4.70 -32.65
N ALA A 306 -9.94 -3.96 -31.56
CA ALA A 306 -11.17 -3.19 -31.40
C ALA A 306 -11.34 -2.13 -32.49
N HIS A 307 -10.27 -1.42 -32.86
CA HIS A 307 -10.30 -0.48 -33.99
C HIS A 307 -10.68 -1.13 -35.33
N LEU A 308 -10.37 -2.41 -35.52
CA LEU A 308 -10.74 -3.14 -36.74
C LEU A 308 -12.21 -3.56 -36.70
N TRP A 309 -12.67 -4.11 -35.58
CA TRP A 309 -14.07 -4.48 -35.38
C TRP A 309 -15.01 -3.28 -35.54
N TYR A 310 -14.65 -2.13 -34.98
CA TYR A 310 -15.45 -0.91 -35.09
C TYR A 310 -15.57 -0.41 -36.55
N ARG A 311 -14.59 -0.73 -37.40
CA ARG A 311 -14.61 -0.41 -38.84
C ARG A 311 -15.25 -1.50 -39.70
N GLY A 312 -15.94 -2.47 -39.10
CA GLY A 312 -16.56 -3.61 -39.80
C GLY A 312 -15.55 -4.59 -40.41
N GLY A 313 -14.26 -4.46 -40.09
CA GLY A 313 -13.20 -5.27 -40.65
C GLY A 313 -12.85 -6.47 -39.75
N ARG A 314 -12.51 -7.61 -40.36
CA ARG A 314 -11.86 -8.72 -39.66
C ARG A 314 -10.35 -8.49 -39.60
N CYS A 315 -9.71 -8.95 -38.52
CA CYS A 315 -8.25 -8.94 -38.44
C CYS A 315 -7.68 -9.98 -39.40
N SER A 316 -6.97 -9.55 -40.44
CA SER A 316 -6.26 -10.47 -41.32
C SER A 316 -5.09 -11.13 -40.56
N ARG A 317 -4.77 -12.37 -40.93
CA ARG A 317 -3.68 -13.13 -40.32
C ARG A 317 -2.36 -12.36 -40.33
N ASN A 318 -2.01 -11.74 -41.45
CA ASN A 318 -0.78 -10.93 -41.59
C ASN A 318 -0.73 -9.74 -40.61
N ARG A 319 -1.86 -9.10 -40.33
CA ARG A 319 -1.91 -8.00 -39.34
C ARG A 319 -1.78 -8.52 -37.91
N ALA A 320 -2.44 -9.64 -37.59
CA ALA A 320 -2.29 -10.28 -36.28
C ALA A 320 -0.83 -10.69 -36.04
N GLU A 321 -0.18 -11.28 -37.03
CA GLU A 321 1.24 -11.64 -37.01
C GLU A 321 2.14 -10.41 -36.85
N SER A 322 1.84 -9.30 -37.54
CA SER A 322 2.57 -8.04 -37.38
C SER A 322 2.44 -7.46 -35.96
N ILE A 323 1.24 -7.49 -35.37
CA ILE A 323 1.02 -7.05 -33.98
C ILE A 323 1.82 -7.94 -33.02
N ALA A 324 1.75 -9.26 -33.20
CA ALA A 324 2.50 -10.20 -32.39
C ALA A 324 4.02 -9.97 -32.50
N ALA A 325 4.54 -9.72 -33.71
CA ALA A 325 5.95 -9.41 -33.94
C ALA A 325 6.39 -8.13 -33.21
N GLN A 326 5.58 -7.07 -33.26
CA GLN A 326 5.85 -5.82 -32.53
C GLN A 326 5.88 -6.05 -31.01
N LEU A 327 4.95 -6.83 -30.47
CA LEU A 327 4.92 -7.19 -29.05
C LEU A 327 6.16 -8.00 -28.66
N ALA A 328 6.55 -8.98 -29.47
CA ALA A 328 7.73 -9.81 -29.24
C ALA A 328 9.04 -9.00 -29.25
N ILE A 329 9.16 -7.99 -30.12
CA ILE A 329 10.30 -7.06 -30.12
C ILE A 329 10.37 -6.29 -28.79
N THR A 330 9.24 -5.77 -28.31
CA THR A 330 9.18 -5.06 -27.02
C THR A 330 9.52 -6.00 -25.85
N GLN A 331 9.01 -7.23 -25.84
CA GLN A 331 9.36 -8.24 -24.83
C GLN A 331 10.86 -8.53 -24.81
N LYS A 332 11.48 -8.77 -25.98
CA LYS A 332 12.93 -9.01 -26.10
C LYS A 332 13.75 -7.82 -25.57
N ARG A 333 13.35 -6.59 -25.88
CA ARG A 333 14.00 -5.36 -25.38
C ARG A 333 13.89 -5.25 -23.86
N ASN A 334 12.71 -5.48 -23.29
CA ASN A 334 12.46 -5.44 -21.86
C ASN A 334 13.27 -6.53 -21.12
N ALA A 335 13.31 -7.75 -21.65
CA ALA A 335 14.11 -8.84 -21.09
C ALA A 335 15.61 -8.52 -21.12
N LYS A 336 16.13 -7.90 -22.21
CA LYS A 336 17.53 -7.43 -22.29
C LYS A 336 17.81 -6.36 -21.23
N ALA A 337 16.95 -5.36 -21.09
CA ALA A 337 17.08 -4.30 -20.09
C ALA A 337 17.06 -4.87 -18.66
N ARG A 338 16.14 -5.78 -18.35
CA ARG A 338 16.06 -6.43 -17.03
C ARG A 338 17.30 -7.25 -16.70
N ARG A 339 17.85 -8.01 -17.66
CA ARG A 339 19.11 -8.75 -17.47
C ARG A 339 20.26 -7.80 -17.13
N SER A 340 20.38 -6.69 -17.85
CA SER A 340 21.39 -5.66 -17.60
C SER A 340 21.23 -5.03 -16.21
N HIS A 341 20.03 -4.57 -15.86
CA HIS A 341 19.75 -4.01 -14.54
C HIS A 341 20.02 -5.01 -13.42
N ARG A 342 19.57 -6.27 -13.57
CA ARG A 342 19.83 -7.33 -12.61
C ARG A 342 21.32 -7.55 -12.39
N LYS A 343 22.11 -7.63 -13.47
CA LYS A 343 23.59 -7.79 -13.37
C LYS A 343 24.20 -6.62 -12.59
N ARG A 344 23.85 -5.38 -12.93
CA ARG A 344 24.37 -4.18 -12.25
C ARG A 344 23.98 -4.15 -10.77
N THR A 345 22.75 -4.50 -10.43
CA THR A 345 22.27 -4.53 -9.04
C THR A 345 22.98 -5.61 -8.23
N ILE A 346 23.20 -6.79 -8.80
CA ILE A 346 23.96 -7.87 -8.14
C ILE A 346 25.39 -7.43 -7.85
N GLN A 347 26.08 -6.82 -8.82
CA GLN A 347 27.44 -6.31 -8.63
C GLN A 347 27.51 -5.28 -7.49
N ARG A 348 26.53 -4.37 -7.40
CA ARG A 348 26.44 -3.38 -6.32
C ARG A 348 26.14 -3.99 -4.94
N LEU A 349 25.39 -5.09 -4.89
CA LEU A 349 25.14 -5.82 -3.65
C LEU A 349 26.39 -6.56 -3.20
N GLN A 350 27.07 -7.24 -4.13
CA GLN A 350 28.33 -7.94 -3.87
C GLN A 350 29.44 -7.01 -3.40
N SER A 351 29.56 -5.81 -4.00
CA SER A 351 30.53 -4.80 -3.55
C SER A 351 30.27 -4.28 -2.14
N ARG A 352 29.07 -4.52 -1.60
CA ARG A 352 28.69 -4.22 -0.21
C ARG A 352 28.68 -5.45 0.69
N GLY A 353 29.19 -6.59 0.23
CA GLY A 353 29.29 -7.82 1.01
C GLY A 353 28.05 -8.70 1.01
N PHE A 354 26.99 -8.35 0.26
CA PHE A 354 25.77 -9.15 0.19
C PHE A 354 25.83 -10.16 -0.95
N ARG A 355 25.97 -11.45 -0.60
CA ARG A 355 25.85 -12.58 -1.54
C ARG A 355 24.44 -13.15 -1.52
N LEU A 356 23.76 -13.14 -2.67
CA LEU A 356 22.35 -13.55 -2.76
C LEU A 356 22.07 -15.01 -2.34
N SER A 357 23.04 -15.90 -2.45
CA SER A 357 22.95 -17.30 -2.02
C SER A 357 22.81 -17.44 -0.51
N ASP A 358 23.39 -16.49 0.23
CA ASP A 358 23.54 -16.56 1.68
C ASP A 358 22.34 -15.87 2.37
N LEU A 359 21.49 -15.19 1.60
CA LEU A 359 20.35 -14.43 2.09
C LEU A 359 19.10 -15.29 2.21
N VAL A 360 18.38 -15.10 3.32
CA VAL A 360 17.04 -15.67 3.48
C VAL A 360 16.12 -15.06 2.43
N ARG A 361 15.57 -15.91 1.56
CA ARG A 361 14.61 -15.48 0.53
C ARG A 361 13.22 -15.41 1.13
N CYS A 362 12.57 -14.26 1.04
CA CYS A 362 11.18 -14.16 1.44
C CYS A 362 10.29 -14.92 0.46
N GLN A 363 9.40 -15.74 1.00
CA GLN A 363 8.42 -16.49 0.23
C GLN A 363 7.07 -16.43 0.96
N TRP A 364 5.99 -16.51 0.18
CA TRP A 364 4.67 -16.75 0.76
C TRP A 364 4.67 -18.17 1.36
N PRO A 365 3.99 -18.39 2.50
CA PRO A 365 3.77 -19.73 3.00
C PRO A 365 3.15 -20.57 1.88
N LYS A 366 3.64 -21.80 1.69
CA LYS A 366 2.94 -22.75 0.82
C LYS A 366 1.64 -23.10 1.54
N GLU A 367 0.52 -22.91 0.85
CA GLU A 367 -0.80 -23.33 1.31
C GLU A 367 -0.86 -24.83 1.58
#